data_AF-L8FS09-F1
#
_entry.id   AF-L8FS09-F1
#
_cell.length_a   1.000
_cell.length_b   1.000
_cell.length_c   1.000
_cell.angle_alpha   90.00
_cell.angle_beta   90.00
_cell.angle_gamma   90.00
#
_symmetry.space_group_name_H-M   'P 1'
#
loop_
_entity.id
_entity.type
_entity.pdbx_description
1 polymer ?
#
loop_
_entity_poly.entity_id
_entity_poly.type
_entity_poly.pdbx_seq_one_letter_code
_entity_poly.pdbx_strand_id
1 'polypeptide(L)'
;MAMQEYRIKWGDNVRTPMQWNKSAHAGITTGEKPWINVHGDYETWNAEAQVSQPDNVYHYWAALLQRRLKPKNVFVYGDFIPGGISELEGPTEVEPFASEGQKVIGNYETVPTISGGDTIELRPFEAVVYWTI
;
A
#
# COMPACT_ATOMS: atom_id res chain seq x y z
N MET A 1 11.47 26.03 8.79
CA MET A 1 11.86 24.97 7.84
C MET A 1 12.52 23.78 8.53
N ALA A 2 13.58 23.94 9.34
CA ALA A 2 14.29 22.82 9.99
C ALA A 2 13.41 21.85 10.83
N MET A 3 12.50 22.35 11.67
CA MET A 3 11.60 21.51 12.49
C MET A 3 10.61 20.68 11.66
N GLN A 4 10.21 21.16 10.48
CA GLN A 4 9.27 20.46 9.62
C GLN A 4 9.96 19.32 8.87
N GLU A 5 11.17 19.57 8.35
CA GLU A 5 11.99 18.51 7.75
C GLU A 5 12.33 17.41 8.74
N TYR A 6 12.62 17.79 10.00
CA TYR A 6 12.89 16.83 11.06
C TYR A 6 11.69 15.90 11.33
N ARG A 7 10.46 16.44 11.36
CA ARG A 7 9.25 15.64 11.52
C ARG A 7 9.03 14.64 10.38
N ILE A 8 9.41 14.99 9.15
CA ILE A 8 9.21 14.11 7.99
C ILE A 8 10.28 13.01 7.95
N LYS A 9 11.52 13.33 8.34
CA LYS A 9 12.67 12.41 8.23
C LYS A 9 12.87 11.53 9.48
N TRP A 10 12.29 11.89 10.63
CA TRP A 10 12.48 11.11 11.84
C TRP A 10 11.72 9.78 11.76
N GLY A 11 12.45 8.67 11.86
CA GLY A 11 11.90 7.31 12.02
C GLY A 11 11.04 7.01 13.26
N ASP A 12 10.70 7.97 14.13
CA ASP A 12 9.75 7.72 15.22
C ASP A 12 8.31 7.68 14.69
N ASN A 13 8.07 8.21 13.48
CA ASN A 13 6.79 8.08 12.78
C ASN A 13 6.37 6.62 12.58
N VAL A 14 7.31 5.69 12.39
CA VAL A 14 7.02 4.25 12.22
C VAL A 14 7.03 3.47 13.54
N ARG A 15 7.30 4.13 14.66
CA ARG A 15 7.39 3.52 16.00
C ARG A 15 6.23 3.90 16.90
N THR A 16 5.30 4.71 16.41
CA THR A 16 4.04 4.99 17.11
C THR A 16 3.33 3.68 17.40
N PRO A 17 2.69 3.52 18.56
CA PRO A 17 2.13 2.23 18.95
C PRO A 17 0.97 1.84 18.03
N MET A 18 0.78 0.53 17.84
CA MET A 18 -0.31 0.00 17.04
C MET A 18 -1.68 0.45 17.57
N GLN A 19 -2.56 0.86 16.65
CA GLN A 19 -3.91 1.34 16.97
C GLN A 19 -4.90 0.18 16.89
N TRP A 20 -5.13 -0.52 18.01
CA TRP A 20 -5.99 -1.71 18.03
C TRP A 20 -7.47 -1.37 18.00
N ASN A 21 -7.90 -0.42 18.83
CA ASN A 21 -9.30 -0.02 18.98
C ASN A 21 -9.41 1.44 19.47
N LYS A 22 -10.62 1.88 19.85
CA LYS A 22 -10.90 3.25 20.32
C LYS A 22 -10.73 3.47 21.83
N SER A 23 -10.26 2.48 22.59
CA SER A 23 -10.05 2.65 24.03
C SER A 23 -8.82 3.52 24.31
N ALA A 24 -8.61 3.91 25.57
CA ALA A 24 -7.42 4.65 25.99
C ALA A 24 -6.13 4.05 25.38
N HIS A 25 -5.26 4.93 24.89
CA HIS A 25 -4.00 4.57 24.20
C HIS A 25 -4.19 3.57 23.04
N ALA A 26 -5.33 3.65 22.34
CA ALA A 26 -5.72 2.76 21.25
C ALA A 26 -5.67 1.26 21.59
N GLY A 27 -5.81 0.90 22.88
CA GLY A 27 -5.80 -0.47 23.34
C GLY A 27 -4.41 -1.12 23.43
N ILE A 28 -3.32 -0.35 23.29
CA ILE A 28 -1.96 -0.92 23.41
C ILE A 28 -1.57 -1.25 24.86
N THR A 29 -2.10 -0.50 25.83
CA THR A 29 -1.75 -0.66 27.25
C THR A 29 -2.89 -0.17 28.14
N THR A 30 -2.97 -0.72 29.35
CA THR A 30 -3.86 -0.28 30.43
C THR A 30 -3.15 0.60 31.47
N GLY A 31 -1.84 0.81 31.32
CA GLY A 31 -1.07 1.73 32.16
C GLY A 31 -1.34 3.20 31.84
N GLU A 32 -0.75 4.10 32.62
CA GLU A 32 -1.01 5.55 32.48
C GLU A 32 -0.48 6.15 31.17
N LYS A 33 0.66 5.65 30.65
CA LYS A 33 1.29 6.17 29.42
C LYS A 33 2.04 5.08 28.65
N PRO A 34 1.91 5.02 27.30
CA PRO A 34 2.79 4.23 26.44
C PRO A 34 4.20 4.85 26.35
N TRP A 35 5.18 4.08 25.81
CA TRP A 35 6.57 4.53 25.66
C TRP A 35 6.73 5.71 24.67
N ILE A 36 5.77 5.87 23.76
CA ILE A 36 5.62 7.01 22.86
C ILE A 36 4.11 7.26 22.65
N ASN A 37 3.73 8.51 22.41
CA ASN A 37 2.33 8.87 22.20
C ASN A 37 1.73 8.11 21.00
N VAL A 38 0.46 7.71 21.15
CA VAL A 38 -0.34 7.19 20.04
C VAL A 38 -0.73 8.34 19.13
N HIS A 39 -0.89 8.04 17.84
CA HIS A 39 -1.32 9.04 16.88
C HIS A 39 -2.77 9.47 17.16
N GLY A 40 -3.09 10.74 16.91
CA GLY A 40 -4.33 11.36 17.38
C GLY A 40 -5.60 10.89 16.68
N ASP A 41 -5.49 10.11 15.62
CA ASP A 41 -6.61 9.62 14.82
C ASP A 41 -7.03 8.18 15.13
N TYR A 42 -6.48 7.56 16.19
CA TYR A 42 -6.76 6.17 16.56
C TYR A 42 -8.26 5.87 16.77
N GLU A 43 -9.06 6.87 17.14
CA GLU A 43 -10.51 6.73 17.27
C GLU A 43 -11.22 6.51 15.92
N THR A 44 -10.60 6.96 14.83
CA THR A 44 -11.08 6.81 13.45
C THR A 44 -10.40 5.63 12.76
N TRP A 45 -9.06 5.58 12.81
CA TRP A 45 -8.23 4.62 12.10
C TRP A 45 -7.62 3.60 13.06
N ASN A 46 -8.31 2.48 13.29
CA ASN A 46 -7.83 1.39 14.14
C ASN A 46 -8.21 0.02 13.57
N ALA A 47 -7.54 -1.04 14.04
CA ALA A 47 -7.73 -2.41 13.55
C ALA A 47 -9.19 -2.89 13.69
N GLU A 48 -9.85 -2.64 14.82
CA GLU A 48 -11.26 -3.00 15.04
C GLU A 48 -12.20 -2.38 13.99
N ALA A 49 -12.03 -1.10 13.68
CA ALA A 49 -12.81 -0.40 12.66
C ALA A 49 -12.51 -0.92 11.24
N GLN A 50 -11.24 -1.23 10.94
CA GLN A 50 -10.85 -1.73 9.62
C GLN A 50 -11.24 -3.20 9.41
N VAL A 51 -11.24 -4.04 10.44
CA VAL A 51 -11.69 -5.44 10.30
C VAL A 51 -13.21 -5.51 10.09
N SER A 52 -13.97 -4.61 10.70
CA SER A 52 -15.44 -4.64 10.67
C SER A 52 -16.07 -4.10 9.37
N GLN A 53 -15.41 -3.19 8.65
CA GLN A 53 -15.90 -2.68 7.37
C GLN A 53 -15.33 -3.49 6.20
N PRO A 54 -16.12 -3.89 5.19
CA PRO A 54 -15.61 -4.75 4.10
C PRO A 54 -14.81 -4.01 3.03
N ASP A 55 -15.07 -2.72 2.80
CA ASP A 55 -14.41 -1.91 1.77
C ASP A 55 -13.35 -1.00 2.38
N ASN A 56 -12.20 -1.58 2.70
CA ASN A 56 -11.06 -0.81 3.22
C ASN A 56 -9.71 -1.48 2.95
N VAL A 57 -8.67 -0.79 3.41
CA VAL A 57 -7.26 -1.18 3.24
C VAL A 57 -6.96 -2.55 3.82
N TYR A 58 -7.53 -2.92 4.98
CA TYR A 58 -7.31 -4.24 5.59
C TYR A 58 -7.79 -5.37 4.68
N HIS A 59 -9.05 -5.30 4.20
CA HIS A 59 -9.61 -6.33 3.33
C HIS A 59 -8.97 -6.34 1.95
N TYR A 60 -8.58 -5.17 1.44
CA TYR A 60 -7.79 -5.07 0.21
C TYR A 60 -6.47 -5.86 0.34
N TRP A 61 -5.69 -5.64 1.39
CA TRP A 61 -4.44 -6.36 1.64
C TRP A 61 -4.66 -7.84 1.90
N ALA A 62 -5.68 -8.21 2.68
CA ALA A 62 -6.02 -9.61 2.93
C ALA A 62 -6.35 -10.34 1.61
N ALA A 63 -7.18 -9.74 0.75
CA ALA A 63 -7.51 -10.30 -0.56
C ALA A 63 -6.29 -10.35 -1.49
N LEU A 64 -5.43 -9.32 -1.47
CA LEU A 64 -4.20 -9.28 -2.27
C LEU A 64 -3.23 -10.39 -1.86
N LEU A 65 -3.00 -10.60 -0.56
CA LEU A 65 -2.15 -11.66 -0.04
C LEU A 65 -2.71 -13.05 -0.40
N GLN A 66 -4.03 -13.25 -0.30
CA GLN A 66 -4.68 -14.49 -0.74
C GLN A 66 -4.50 -14.74 -2.24
N ARG A 67 -4.61 -13.69 -3.08
CA ARG A 67 -4.38 -13.80 -4.53
C ARG A 67 -2.91 -14.09 -4.84
N ARG A 68 -1.96 -13.44 -4.16
CA ARG A 68 -0.52 -13.68 -4.28
C ARG A 68 -0.15 -15.15 -4.05
N LEU A 69 -0.84 -15.82 -3.11
CA LEU A 69 -0.56 -17.23 -2.77
C LEU A 69 -1.04 -18.24 -3.83
N LYS A 70 -1.88 -17.84 -4.79
CA LYS A 70 -2.44 -18.74 -5.82
C LYS A 70 -1.41 -19.04 -6.92
N PRO A 71 -1.00 -18.10 -7.80
CA PRO A 71 0.04 -18.36 -8.79
C PRO A 71 1.42 -18.03 -8.19
N LYS A 72 1.95 -18.94 -7.37
CA LYS A 72 3.28 -18.76 -6.74
C LYS A 72 4.40 -18.70 -7.77
N ASN A 73 4.27 -19.44 -8.87
CA ASN A 73 5.15 -19.38 -10.04
C ASN A 73 5.28 -17.97 -10.61
N VAL A 74 4.25 -17.12 -10.49
CA VAL A 74 4.28 -15.74 -10.96
C VAL A 74 4.68 -14.79 -9.83
N PHE A 75 3.86 -14.66 -8.78
CA PHE A 75 4.06 -13.62 -7.75
C PHE A 75 5.15 -13.93 -6.71
N VAL A 76 5.69 -15.14 -6.68
CA VAL A 76 6.74 -15.54 -5.72
C VAL A 76 8.03 -15.93 -6.44
N TYR A 77 7.93 -16.62 -7.57
CA TYR A 77 9.08 -17.22 -8.26
C TYR A 77 9.33 -16.74 -9.69
N GLY A 78 8.53 -15.82 -10.23
CA GLY A 78 8.76 -15.35 -11.60
C GLY A 78 10.03 -14.50 -11.75
N ASP A 79 10.39 -14.16 -12.99
CA ASP A 79 11.34 -13.10 -13.44
C ASP A 79 10.82 -11.64 -13.61
N PHE A 80 11.32 -10.69 -12.81
CA PHE A 80 10.78 -9.33 -12.76
C PHE A 80 11.40 -8.48 -13.87
N ILE A 81 10.58 -7.91 -14.75
CA ILE A 81 11.03 -7.05 -15.84
C ILE A 81 10.45 -5.66 -15.63
N PRO A 82 11.25 -4.63 -15.33
CA PRO A 82 10.72 -3.27 -15.27
C PRO A 82 10.29 -2.82 -16.67
N GLY A 83 9.04 -2.39 -16.83
CA GLY A 83 8.57 -1.69 -18.03
C GLY A 83 8.76 -0.19 -17.84
N GLY A 84 9.24 0.53 -18.86
CA GLY A 84 9.34 2.00 -18.84
C GLY A 84 10.01 2.60 -17.59
N ILE A 85 11.33 2.77 -17.61
CA ILE A 85 12.02 3.56 -16.57
C ILE A 85 12.02 5.05 -16.96
N SER A 86 11.33 5.88 -16.17
CA SER A 86 11.61 7.31 -16.11
C SER A 86 12.87 7.51 -15.25
N GLU A 87 13.89 8.18 -15.79
CA GLU A 87 15.18 8.43 -15.09
C GLU A 87 15.03 9.20 -13.76
N LEU A 88 13.86 9.82 -13.50
CA LEU A 88 13.64 10.73 -12.37
C LEU A 88 12.62 10.25 -11.33
N GLU A 89 11.71 9.32 -11.65
CA GLU A 89 10.54 9.03 -10.79
C GLU A 89 10.29 7.54 -10.49
N GLY A 90 11.15 6.65 -10.98
CA GLY A 90 10.94 5.21 -10.82
C GLY A 90 9.97 4.65 -11.86
N PRO A 91 9.55 3.37 -11.73
CA PRO A 91 8.74 2.72 -12.76
C PRO A 91 7.30 3.29 -12.77
N THR A 92 6.94 3.99 -13.84
CA THR A 92 5.56 4.42 -14.13
C THR A 92 4.69 3.24 -14.57
N GLU A 93 5.34 2.18 -15.05
CA GLU A 93 4.73 0.90 -15.37
C GLU A 93 5.58 -0.20 -14.74
N VAL A 94 4.95 -1.24 -14.20
CA VAL A 94 5.69 -2.40 -13.71
C VAL A 94 5.26 -3.56 -14.60
N GLU A 95 6.19 -4.25 -15.26
CA GLU A 95 5.86 -5.45 -16.06
C GLU A 95 6.29 -6.72 -15.31
N PRO A 96 5.55 -7.16 -14.28
CA PRO A 96 5.89 -8.41 -13.64
C PRO A 96 5.53 -9.58 -14.55
N PHE A 97 6.58 -10.22 -15.07
CA PHE A 97 6.71 -11.66 -15.33
C PHE A 97 6.23 -12.17 -16.72
N ALA A 98 7.11 -12.02 -17.70
CA ALA A 98 7.00 -12.47 -19.09
C ALA A 98 6.86 -13.99 -19.33
N SER A 99 6.66 -14.83 -18.29
CA SER A 99 6.51 -16.27 -18.49
C SER A 99 5.06 -16.72 -18.73
N GLU A 100 4.05 -15.97 -18.29
CA GLU A 100 2.62 -16.37 -18.39
C GLU A 100 1.67 -15.23 -18.80
N GLY A 101 2.19 -14.10 -19.30
CA GLY A 101 1.35 -13.01 -19.83
C GLY A 101 0.58 -12.20 -18.79
N GLN A 102 0.99 -12.20 -17.51
CA GLN A 102 0.42 -11.28 -16.52
C GLN A 102 1.15 -9.93 -16.54
N LYS A 103 0.43 -8.83 -16.32
CA LYS A 103 0.97 -7.48 -16.16
C LYS A 103 0.32 -6.77 -14.96
N VAL A 104 1.07 -5.89 -14.29
CA VAL A 104 0.61 -5.10 -13.13
C VAL A 104 0.92 -3.64 -13.36
N ILE A 105 -0.09 -2.85 -13.67
CA ILE A 105 0.06 -1.40 -13.88
C ILE A 105 -0.50 -0.65 -12.68
N GLY A 106 0.09 0.51 -12.38
CA GLY A 106 -0.32 1.34 -11.26
C GLY A 106 -0.16 2.81 -11.60
N ASN A 107 -1.17 3.60 -11.26
CA ASN A 107 -1.12 5.05 -11.33
C ASN A 107 -0.60 5.58 -9.99
N TYR A 108 0.54 6.28 -9.99
CA TYR A 108 1.11 6.91 -8.80
C TYR A 108 0.79 8.40 -8.70
N GLU A 109 0.02 8.92 -9.67
CA GLU A 109 -0.38 10.31 -9.75
C GLU A 109 -1.71 10.60 -9.07
N THR A 110 -1.90 11.88 -8.76
CA THR A 110 -3.17 12.43 -8.26
C THR A 110 -4.19 12.70 -9.38
N VAL A 111 -3.80 12.47 -10.64
CA VAL A 111 -4.62 12.64 -11.84
C VAL A 111 -4.75 11.31 -12.58
N PRO A 112 -5.80 11.11 -13.40
CA PRO A 112 -5.91 9.93 -14.24
C PRO A 112 -4.71 9.81 -15.20
N THR A 113 -4.29 8.58 -15.46
CA THR A 113 -3.18 8.27 -16.37
C THR A 113 -3.58 7.16 -17.33
N ILE A 114 -2.94 7.11 -18.49
CA ILE A 114 -3.11 6.02 -19.45
C ILE A 114 -1.83 5.18 -19.43
N SER A 115 -2.00 3.86 -19.32
CA SER A 115 -0.91 2.89 -19.23
C SER A 115 -1.23 1.63 -20.04
N GLY A 116 -0.24 0.74 -20.20
CA GLY A 116 -0.39 -0.52 -20.91
C GLY A 116 -0.41 -0.35 -22.42
N GLY A 117 0.35 0.62 -22.95
CA GLY A 117 0.39 0.97 -24.38
C GLY A 117 -0.88 1.70 -24.84
N ASP A 118 -1.23 2.79 -24.15
CA ASP A 118 -2.33 3.70 -24.51
C ASP A 118 -3.76 3.11 -24.48
N THR A 119 -3.95 1.96 -23.81
CA THR A 119 -5.23 1.23 -23.88
C THR A 119 -6.00 1.22 -22.56
N ILE A 120 -5.34 1.41 -21.41
CA ILE A 120 -5.97 1.32 -20.09
C ILE A 120 -5.92 2.68 -19.38
N GLU A 121 -7.09 3.25 -19.13
CA GLU A 121 -7.24 4.44 -18.29
C GLU A 121 -7.30 4.03 -16.81
N LEU A 122 -6.40 4.60 -16.01
CA LEU A 122 -6.30 4.37 -14.56
C LEU A 122 -6.69 5.64 -13.81
N ARG A 123 -7.59 5.50 -12.84
CA ARG A 123 -7.91 6.57 -11.89
C ARG A 123 -6.70 6.90 -11.00
N PRO A 124 -6.68 8.07 -10.33
CA PRO A 124 -5.63 8.39 -9.36
C PRO A 124 -5.44 7.27 -8.33
N PHE A 125 -4.19 6.86 -8.11
CA PHE A 125 -3.80 5.76 -7.20
C PHE A 125 -4.40 4.38 -7.52
N GLU A 126 -4.94 4.18 -8.71
CA GLU A 126 -5.48 2.89 -9.14
C GLU A 126 -4.36 1.95 -9.60
N ALA A 127 -4.44 0.69 -9.15
CA ALA A 127 -3.55 -0.36 -9.59
C ALA A 127 -4.36 -1.58 -10.06
N VAL A 128 -3.94 -2.18 -11.16
CA VAL A 128 -4.66 -3.28 -11.82
C VAL A 128 -3.68 -4.38 -12.22
N VAL A 129 -4.09 -5.62 -11.99
CA VAL A 129 -3.42 -6.81 -12.52
C VAL A 129 -4.28 -7.38 -13.64
N TYR A 130 -3.70 -7.59 -14.81
CA TYR A 130 -4.42 -8.12 -15.97
C TYR A 130 -3.59 -9.16 -16.73
N TRP A 131 -4.28 -9.90 -17.60
CA TRP A 131 -3.68 -10.90 -18.48
C TRP A 131 -3.62 -10.35 -19.90
N THR A 132 -2.47 -10.44 -20.54
CA THR A 132 -2.31 -10.25 -21.98
C THR A 132 -2.52 -11.59 -22.67
N ILE A 133 -3.43 -11.60 -23.65
CA ILE A 133 -3.71 -12.75 -24.52
C ILE A 133 -2.58 -12.91 -25.54
#